data_AF-A0A2C5YTI3-F1
#
_entry.id   AF-A0A2C5YTI3-F1
#
_cell.length_a   1.000
_cell.length_b   1.000
_cell.length_c   1.000
_cell.angle_alpha   90.00
_cell.angle_beta   90.00
_cell.angle_gamma   90.00
#
_symmetry.space_group_name_H-M   'P 1'
#
loop_
_entity.id
_entity.type
_entity.pdbx_description
1 polymer ?
#
loop_
_entity_poly.entity_id
_entity_poly.type
_entity_poly.pdbx_seq_one_letter_code
_entity_poly.pdbx_strand_id
1 'polypeptide(L)'
;MRSTGCANCWARRLATALESIDVPPTDWPPASDAPSSSRADTTTADSPQPGFVQSNDDGLGVDDAENPLELLARVSYIQPLSKSMLESERQQDFFTSARVSLDIGNDIDPISLGLVTQAEADDLFSFFHSKLAHTRWGLDSRIYTVTYVRSRSAFLCTSLMAAAALFMPDAAALSKRLSNHVKTLAHRVMVQRHRSVEIVLAFMVNIPWMFPGKQSTDDEACVYISLATSIAMDLSLHKIIVPFETLEQGSRLSLTRGDCLDTRAALAIDGLGNIDPSSETGSLLLRGRERCWISLFVLERG
;
A
#
# COMPACT_ATOMS: atom_id res chain seq x y z
N MET A 1 0.84 5.66 -44.51
CA MET A 1 -0.11 4.59 -44.11
C MET A 1 0.63 3.58 -43.24
N ARG A 2 0.58 3.72 -41.91
CA ARG A 2 1.26 2.79 -40.98
C ARG A 2 0.32 2.41 -39.83
N SER A 3 0.02 1.12 -39.78
CA SER A 3 -0.16 0.28 -38.59
C SER A 3 -0.79 0.90 -37.33
N THR A 4 -2.11 0.84 -37.23
CA THR A 4 -2.90 1.05 -36.00
C THR A 4 -3.41 -0.27 -35.37
N GLY A 5 -2.84 -1.41 -35.73
CA GLY A 5 -3.45 -2.73 -35.48
C GLY A 5 -3.17 -3.45 -34.16
N CYS A 6 -2.16 -3.07 -33.36
CA CYS A 6 -1.71 -3.96 -32.27
C CYS A 6 -2.23 -3.66 -30.86
N ALA A 7 -2.66 -2.43 -30.55
CA ALA A 7 -3.12 -2.09 -29.19
C ALA A 7 -4.46 -2.78 -28.81
N ASN A 8 -5.26 -3.15 -29.82
CA ASN A 8 -6.60 -3.70 -29.63
C ASN A 8 -6.67 -5.25 -29.60
N CYS A 9 -5.56 -5.96 -29.79
CA CYS A 9 -5.56 -7.42 -29.86
C CYS A 9 -5.50 -8.09 -28.48
N TRP A 10 -4.81 -7.51 -27.51
CA TRP A 10 -4.71 -8.06 -26.15
C TRP A 10 -5.96 -7.78 -25.31
N ALA A 11 -6.49 -6.56 -25.36
CA ALA A 11 -7.78 -6.23 -24.73
C ALA A 11 -8.93 -7.08 -25.31
N ARG A 12 -8.93 -7.37 -26.62
CA ARG A 12 -9.88 -8.32 -27.22
C ARG A 12 -9.68 -9.74 -26.71
N ARG A 13 -8.44 -10.23 -26.63
CA ARG A 13 -8.16 -11.57 -26.10
C ARG A 13 -8.56 -11.74 -24.63
N LEU A 14 -8.38 -10.70 -23.81
CA LEU A 14 -8.84 -10.71 -22.42
C LEU A 14 -10.38 -10.62 -22.33
N ALA A 15 -11.04 -9.79 -23.15
CA ALA A 15 -12.50 -9.74 -23.22
C ALA A 15 -13.11 -11.08 -23.68
N THR A 16 -12.51 -11.73 -24.69
CA THR A 16 -12.92 -13.08 -25.13
C THR A 16 -12.62 -14.14 -24.06
N ALA A 17 -11.54 -13.99 -23.28
CA ALA A 17 -11.24 -14.90 -22.17
C ALA A 17 -12.19 -14.74 -20.98
N LEU A 18 -12.65 -13.52 -20.69
CA LEU A 18 -13.63 -13.22 -19.64
C LEU A 18 -15.04 -13.72 -19.98
N GLU A 19 -15.40 -13.81 -21.27
CA GLU A 19 -16.64 -14.46 -21.74
C GLU A 19 -16.59 -15.99 -21.63
N SER A 20 -15.42 -16.60 -21.37
CA SER A 20 -15.22 -18.06 -21.39
C SER A 20 -14.96 -18.72 -20.03
N ILE A 21 -15.13 -18.02 -18.91
CA ILE A 21 -14.86 -18.59 -17.57
C ILE A 21 -16.08 -19.40 -17.09
N ASP A 22 -16.12 -20.69 -17.46
CA ASP A 22 -16.78 -21.73 -16.65
C ASP A 22 -15.74 -22.31 -15.68
N VAL A 23 -16.03 -22.26 -14.38
CA VAL A 23 -15.13 -22.72 -13.30
C VAL A 23 -15.46 -24.17 -12.93
N PRO A 24 -14.56 -25.16 -13.17
CA PRO A 24 -14.70 -26.48 -12.55
C PRO A 24 -14.04 -26.50 -11.15
N PRO A 25 -14.50 -27.39 -10.23
CA PRO A 25 -14.07 -27.41 -8.85
C PRO A 25 -12.67 -28.03 -8.63
N THR A 26 -11.99 -27.48 -7.63
CA THR A 26 -10.59 -27.71 -7.23
C THR A 26 -10.42 -28.96 -6.36
N ASP A 27 -9.43 -29.81 -6.66
CA ASP A 27 -8.89 -30.82 -5.74
C ASP A 27 -7.38 -30.59 -5.57
N TRP A 28 -6.92 -30.39 -4.34
CA TRP A 28 -5.52 -30.23 -3.96
C TRP A 28 -5.09 -31.35 -2.98
N PRO A 29 -3.91 -31.98 -3.14
CA PRO A 29 -3.45 -33.03 -2.23
C PRO A 29 -2.71 -32.49 -0.98
N PRO A 30 -2.66 -33.23 0.14
CA PRO A 30 -2.16 -32.72 1.42
C PRO A 30 -0.63 -32.68 1.53
N ALA A 31 -0.14 -31.82 2.42
CA ALA A 31 1.27 -31.57 2.71
C ALA A 31 1.93 -32.68 3.53
N SER A 32 3.20 -32.98 3.22
CA SER A 32 4.05 -33.97 3.89
C SER A 32 5.05 -33.35 4.86
N ASP A 33 5.32 -34.10 5.93
CA ASP A 33 5.97 -33.73 7.20
C ASP A 33 7.43 -33.25 7.14
N ALA A 34 7.78 -32.37 8.09
CA ALA A 34 9.15 -32.01 8.45
C ALA A 34 9.59 -32.76 9.72
N PRO A 35 10.85 -33.23 9.83
CA PRO A 35 11.32 -33.89 11.03
C PRO A 35 11.93 -32.92 12.05
N SER A 36 11.55 -33.14 13.31
CA SER A 36 12.10 -32.58 14.54
C SER A 36 13.44 -33.22 14.93
N SER A 37 14.36 -32.45 15.52
CA SER A 37 15.44 -32.99 16.34
C SER A 37 15.68 -32.15 17.61
N SER A 38 16.04 -32.84 18.68
CA SER A 38 16.01 -32.41 20.08
C SER A 38 17.35 -32.64 20.78
N ARG A 39 17.75 -31.68 21.64
CA ARG A 39 18.61 -31.77 22.87
C ARG A 39 20.07 -32.29 22.68
N ALA A 40 21.09 -31.95 23.49
CA ALA A 40 21.15 -31.49 24.89
C ALA A 40 22.51 -30.84 25.28
N ASP A 41 22.50 -30.17 26.45
CA ASP A 41 23.52 -30.03 27.52
C ASP A 41 24.82 -29.20 27.27
N THR A 42 25.43 -28.47 28.23
CA THR A 42 25.43 -28.51 29.71
C THR A 42 25.94 -27.14 30.29
N THR A 43 25.44 -26.76 31.48
CA THR A 43 26.02 -25.98 32.64
C THR A 43 27.22 -25.04 32.44
N THR A 44 27.31 -23.84 33.05
CA THR A 44 27.48 -23.61 34.51
C THR A 44 27.19 -22.16 34.94
N ALA A 45 26.87 -22.00 36.23
CA ALA A 45 26.57 -20.79 36.99
C ALA A 45 27.66 -19.70 37.02
N ASP A 46 27.26 -18.43 37.17
CA ASP A 46 27.44 -17.68 38.43
C ASP A 46 26.65 -16.36 38.42
N SER A 47 26.23 -15.88 39.59
CA SER A 47 25.65 -14.55 39.82
C SER A 47 26.44 -13.87 40.92
N PRO A 48 26.69 -12.55 40.85
CA PRO A 48 26.17 -11.72 41.93
C PRO A 48 25.65 -10.32 41.53
N GLN A 49 24.82 -9.82 42.45
CA GLN A 49 24.06 -8.57 42.55
C GLN A 49 24.91 -7.27 42.73
N PRO A 50 24.29 -6.07 42.72
CA PRO A 50 24.88 -4.82 42.22
C PRO A 50 25.58 -3.97 43.29
N GLY A 51 26.62 -3.24 42.88
CA GLY A 51 27.32 -2.25 43.70
C GLY A 51 27.12 -0.83 43.18
N PHE A 52 26.63 0.04 44.06
CA PHE A 52 26.62 1.51 43.91
C PHE A 52 28.06 2.05 43.86
N VAL A 53 28.41 2.85 42.83
CA VAL A 53 29.49 3.85 42.92
C VAL A 53 29.04 5.11 42.19
N GLN A 54 28.93 6.19 42.97
CA GLN A 54 28.89 7.58 42.55
C GLN A 54 30.32 8.02 42.24
N SER A 55 30.57 8.53 41.04
CA SER A 55 31.70 9.43 40.76
C SER A 55 31.31 10.38 39.62
N ASN A 56 31.22 11.65 39.96
CA ASN A 56 31.26 12.76 39.00
C ASN A 56 32.67 12.81 38.39
N ASP A 57 32.78 12.82 37.07
CA ASP A 57 33.88 13.54 36.42
C ASP A 57 33.48 13.96 35.00
N ASP A 58 33.68 15.25 34.73
CA ASP A 58 33.43 15.90 33.44
C ASP A 58 34.53 15.48 32.45
N GLY A 59 34.19 14.59 31.52
CA GLY A 59 35.10 14.15 30.45
C GLY A 59 34.34 13.73 29.20
N LEU A 60 34.21 14.64 28.24
CA LEU A 60 33.74 14.36 26.88
C LEU A 60 34.79 13.50 26.15
N GLY A 61 34.76 12.18 26.37
CA GLY A 61 35.58 11.18 25.67
C GLY A 61 34.72 10.23 24.84
N VAL A 62 34.87 10.27 23.51
CA VAL A 62 34.10 9.48 22.54
C VAL A 62 34.80 8.14 22.23
N ASP A 63 35.30 7.41 23.24
CA ASP A 63 36.30 6.36 22.96
C ASP A 63 36.02 4.93 23.46
N ASP A 64 34.86 4.62 24.05
CA ASP A 64 34.59 3.26 24.57
C ASP A 64 33.24 2.63 24.15
N ALA A 65 32.64 3.10 23.06
CA ALA A 65 31.37 2.51 22.61
C ALA A 65 31.58 1.39 21.58
N GLU A 66 31.79 0.16 22.05
CA GLU A 66 31.91 -1.03 21.19
C GLU A 66 30.57 -1.48 20.56
N ASN A 67 29.43 -0.94 21.00
CA ASN A 67 28.10 -1.30 20.48
C ASN A 67 27.33 -0.08 19.93
N PRO A 68 27.01 -0.04 18.62
CA PRO A 68 26.29 1.08 18.00
C PRO A 68 24.87 1.28 18.56
N LEU A 69 24.24 0.24 19.12
CA LEU A 69 22.92 0.37 19.77
C LEU A 69 23.02 1.08 21.12
N GLU A 70 24.11 0.91 21.86
CA GLU A 70 24.34 1.64 23.11
C GLU A 70 24.61 3.12 22.87
N LEU A 71 25.27 3.46 21.77
CA LEU A 71 25.44 4.86 21.35
C LEU A 71 24.08 5.53 21.12
N LEU A 72 23.18 4.88 20.37
CA LEU A 72 21.85 5.41 20.10
C LEU A 72 21.04 5.57 21.39
N ALA A 73 21.11 4.58 22.29
CA ALA A 73 20.46 4.66 23.59
C ALA A 73 21.01 5.80 24.47
N ARG A 74 22.33 6.03 24.47
CA ARG A 74 22.96 7.12 25.24
C ARG A 74 22.69 8.50 24.65
N VAL A 75 22.71 8.65 23.33
CA VAL A 75 22.35 9.90 22.65
C VAL A 75 20.88 10.25 22.89
N SER A 76 20.01 9.24 23.05
CA SER A 76 18.60 9.46 23.42
C SER A 76 18.41 10.15 24.78
N TYR A 77 19.38 10.09 25.71
CA TYR A 77 19.30 10.77 27.01
C TYR A 77 19.78 12.23 26.96
N ILE A 78 20.42 12.66 25.87
CA ILE A 78 20.88 14.04 25.71
C ILE A 78 19.70 14.87 25.21
N GLN A 79 18.97 15.45 26.14
CA GLN A 79 17.92 16.41 25.85
C GLN A 79 18.56 17.75 25.44
N PRO A 80 18.40 18.24 24.20
CA PRO A 80 18.98 19.52 23.82
C PRO A 80 18.22 20.66 24.49
N LEU A 81 18.88 21.33 25.44
CA LEU A 81 18.41 22.58 26.00
C LEU A 81 18.53 23.68 24.92
N SER A 82 17.38 24.19 24.49
CA SER A 82 17.20 25.47 23.79
C SER A 82 17.81 25.62 22.38
N LYS A 83 17.20 24.98 21.39
CA LYS A 83 16.89 25.63 20.09
C LYS A 83 15.74 24.90 19.38
N SER A 84 14.66 25.68 19.23
CA SER A 84 13.49 25.51 18.37
C SER A 84 12.55 24.30 18.62
N MET A 85 11.40 24.61 19.21
CA MET A 85 10.21 23.76 19.29
C MET A 85 9.79 23.16 17.92
N LEU A 86 10.13 23.85 16.81
CA LEU A 86 9.93 23.41 15.43
C LEU A 86 10.89 22.30 14.96
N GLU A 87 12.15 22.26 15.44
CA GLU A 87 13.07 21.15 15.16
C GLU A 87 12.68 19.91 15.95
N SER A 88 12.19 20.07 17.19
CA SER A 88 11.67 18.97 17.99
C SER A 88 10.44 18.30 17.36
N GLU A 89 9.50 19.07 16.80
CA GLU A 89 8.34 18.53 16.07
C GLU A 89 8.76 17.78 14.80
N ARG A 90 9.68 18.32 14.00
CA ARG A 90 10.19 17.64 12.79
C ARG A 90 10.99 16.37 13.11
N GLN A 91 11.75 16.37 14.21
CA GLN A 91 12.47 15.18 14.68
C GLN A 91 11.49 14.12 15.18
N GLN A 92 10.44 14.50 15.90
CA GLN A 92 9.39 13.57 16.31
C GLN A 92 8.60 13.02 15.12
N ASP A 93 8.28 13.84 14.13
CA ASP A 93 7.64 13.40 12.88
C ASP A 93 8.54 12.43 12.09
N PHE A 94 9.86 12.62 12.11
CA PHE A 94 10.82 11.71 11.48
C PHE A 94 10.80 10.30 12.09
N PHE A 95 10.59 10.19 13.41
CA PHE A 95 10.49 8.90 14.12
C PHE A 95 9.06 8.36 14.23
N THR A 96 8.06 9.09 13.70
CA THR A 96 6.66 8.65 13.73
C THR A 96 6.37 7.68 12.56
N SER A 97 5.47 6.71 12.78
CA SER A 97 5.03 5.78 11.73
C SER A 97 4.58 6.50 10.46
N ALA A 98 4.84 5.89 9.30
CA ALA A 98 4.52 6.48 8.00
C ALA A 98 3.03 6.85 7.93
N ARG A 99 2.76 8.13 7.69
CA ARG A 99 1.42 8.66 7.43
C ARG A 99 1.13 8.72 5.95
N VAL A 100 -0.14 8.64 5.58
CA VAL A 100 -0.60 8.86 4.22
C VAL A 100 -0.06 10.18 3.63
N SER A 101 0.28 10.14 2.34
CA SER A 101 0.63 11.29 1.51
C SER A 101 -0.13 11.16 0.20
N LEU A 102 -1.16 12.00 0.01
CA LEU A 102 -2.09 11.89 -1.10
C LEU A 102 -1.58 12.61 -2.35
N ASP A 103 -1.85 12.03 -3.52
CA ASP A 103 -1.62 12.63 -4.83
C ASP A 103 -2.87 13.39 -5.31
N ILE A 104 -3.20 14.48 -4.61
CA ILE A 104 -4.37 15.34 -4.90
C ILE A 104 -3.93 16.74 -5.33
N GLY A 105 -4.69 17.37 -6.23
CA GLY A 105 -4.43 18.73 -6.71
C GLY A 105 -5.16 19.05 -7.99
N ASN A 106 -5.58 20.30 -8.17
CA ASN A 106 -6.29 20.73 -9.38
C ASN A 106 -5.40 20.68 -10.64
N ASP A 107 -4.08 20.72 -10.45
CA ASP A 107 -3.06 20.60 -11.50
C ASP A 107 -2.84 19.15 -11.98
N ILE A 108 -3.41 18.17 -11.28
CA ILE A 108 -3.28 16.74 -11.59
C ILE A 108 -4.61 16.01 -11.71
N ASP A 109 -5.69 16.59 -11.19
CA ASP A 109 -6.99 15.96 -11.26
C ASP A 109 -7.51 15.93 -12.72
N PRO A 110 -7.92 14.75 -13.23
CA PRO A 110 -8.27 14.58 -14.64
C PRO A 110 -9.49 15.39 -15.07
N ILE A 111 -10.43 15.69 -14.16
CA ILE A 111 -11.63 16.46 -14.48
C ILE A 111 -11.33 17.96 -14.42
N SER A 112 -10.57 18.42 -13.42
CA SER A 112 -10.13 19.82 -13.30
C SER A 112 -9.25 20.24 -14.47
N LEU A 113 -8.43 19.32 -15.00
CA LEU A 113 -7.63 19.51 -16.20
C LEU A 113 -8.44 19.44 -17.52
N GLY A 114 -9.73 19.09 -17.47
CA GLY A 114 -10.56 18.91 -18.65
C GLY A 114 -10.20 17.68 -19.51
N LEU A 115 -9.50 16.70 -18.92
CA LEU A 115 -9.20 15.42 -19.58
C LEU A 115 -10.41 14.50 -19.65
N VAL A 116 -11.43 14.75 -18.83
CA VAL A 116 -12.71 14.04 -18.83
C VAL A 116 -13.75 14.92 -18.16
N THR A 117 -14.99 14.87 -18.62
CA THR A 117 -16.12 15.55 -17.98
C THR A 117 -16.62 14.74 -16.78
N GLN A 118 -17.37 15.38 -15.88
CA GLN A 118 -17.96 14.67 -14.74
C GLN A 118 -18.88 13.52 -15.19
N ALA A 119 -19.70 13.74 -16.23
CA ALA A 119 -20.61 12.72 -16.77
C ALA A 119 -19.86 11.53 -17.38
N GLU A 120 -18.82 11.78 -18.19
CA GLU A 120 -17.97 10.71 -18.73
C GLU A 120 -17.27 9.92 -17.60
N ALA A 121 -16.86 10.59 -16.53
CA ALA A 121 -16.25 9.93 -15.38
C ALA A 121 -17.24 8.98 -14.67
N ASP A 122 -18.47 9.42 -14.47
CA ASP A 122 -19.53 8.61 -13.86
C ASP A 122 -19.87 7.38 -14.73
N ASP A 123 -19.93 7.54 -16.05
CA ASP A 123 -20.14 6.44 -17.01
C ASP A 123 -18.97 5.44 -16.98
N LEU A 124 -17.72 5.92 -16.97
CA LEU A 124 -16.52 5.09 -16.92
C LEU A 124 -16.40 4.31 -15.60
N PHE A 125 -16.71 4.94 -14.47
CA PHE A 125 -16.74 4.24 -13.18
C PHE A 125 -17.87 3.19 -13.11
N SER A 126 -19.04 3.51 -13.67
CA SER A 126 -20.15 2.56 -13.76
C SER A 126 -19.77 1.35 -14.62
N PHE A 127 -19.10 1.57 -15.75
CA PHE A 127 -18.56 0.50 -16.58
C PHE A 127 -17.50 -0.32 -15.83
N PHE A 128 -16.55 0.34 -15.17
CA PHE A 128 -15.50 -0.33 -14.40
C PHE A 128 -16.10 -1.27 -13.34
N HIS A 129 -17.02 -0.78 -12.51
CA HIS A 129 -17.61 -1.57 -11.43
C HIS A 129 -18.49 -2.72 -11.95
N SER A 130 -19.21 -2.51 -13.05
CA SER A 130 -20.08 -3.54 -13.62
C SER A 130 -19.33 -4.61 -14.43
N LYS A 131 -18.24 -4.24 -15.11
CA LYS A 131 -17.56 -5.12 -16.08
C LYS A 131 -16.13 -5.50 -15.73
N LEU A 132 -15.43 -4.74 -14.89
CA LEU A 132 -14.01 -4.97 -14.61
C LEU A 132 -13.72 -5.30 -13.15
N ALA A 133 -14.51 -4.81 -12.19
CA ALA A 133 -14.20 -4.99 -10.76
C ALA A 133 -14.11 -6.45 -10.28
N HIS A 134 -14.74 -7.39 -10.98
CA HIS A 134 -14.66 -8.82 -10.67
C HIS A 134 -13.26 -9.42 -10.87
N THR A 135 -12.34 -8.72 -11.57
CA THR A 135 -10.96 -9.17 -11.80
C THR A 135 -10.03 -9.05 -10.57
N ARG A 136 -10.61 -9.04 -9.35
CA ARG A 136 -9.94 -9.25 -8.04
C ARG A 136 -9.07 -8.10 -7.48
N TRP A 137 -9.36 -6.84 -7.79
CA TRP A 137 -8.55 -5.68 -7.35
C TRP A 137 -8.83 -5.13 -5.94
N GLY A 138 -9.74 -5.72 -5.16
CA GLY A 138 -10.07 -5.20 -3.82
C GLY A 138 -10.89 -3.89 -3.84
N LEU A 139 -11.45 -3.49 -4.98
CA LEU A 139 -12.28 -2.29 -5.12
C LEU A 139 -13.75 -2.62 -4.84
N ASP A 140 -14.33 -2.04 -3.79
CA ASP A 140 -15.77 -2.07 -3.50
C ASP A 140 -16.46 -0.81 -4.05
N SER A 141 -17.49 -0.97 -4.88
CA SER A 141 -18.22 0.14 -5.50
C SER A 141 -18.91 1.07 -4.48
N ARG A 142 -19.18 0.59 -3.26
CA ARG A 142 -19.74 1.40 -2.18
C ARG A 142 -18.76 2.42 -1.62
N ILE A 143 -17.46 2.15 -1.74
CA ILE A 143 -16.38 3.02 -1.24
C ILE A 143 -15.80 3.82 -2.42
N TYR A 144 -15.35 3.12 -3.46
CA TYR A 144 -14.58 3.71 -4.57
C TYR A 144 -15.50 4.34 -5.62
N THR A 145 -16.28 5.32 -5.17
CA THR A 145 -17.06 6.23 -6.01
C THR A 145 -16.16 7.29 -6.66
N VAL A 146 -16.63 7.95 -7.72
CA VAL A 146 -15.87 9.05 -8.38
C VAL A 146 -15.47 10.11 -7.37
N THR A 147 -16.41 10.54 -6.52
CA THR A 147 -16.20 11.57 -5.50
C THR A 147 -15.16 11.13 -4.48
N TYR A 148 -15.27 9.91 -3.95
CA TYR A 148 -14.32 9.40 -2.98
C TYR A 148 -12.92 9.30 -3.60
N VAL A 149 -12.79 8.66 -4.76
CA VAL A 149 -11.49 8.42 -5.38
C VAL A 149 -10.82 9.74 -5.78
N ARG A 150 -11.54 10.72 -6.36
CA ARG A 150 -10.97 12.06 -6.63
C ARG A 150 -10.45 12.75 -5.37
N SER A 151 -11.13 12.58 -4.24
CA SER A 151 -10.72 13.19 -2.97
C SER A 151 -9.48 12.54 -2.34
N ARG A 152 -9.11 11.35 -2.84
CA ARG A 152 -8.06 10.50 -2.26
C ARG A 152 -6.85 10.32 -3.15
N SER A 153 -7.04 10.16 -4.45
CA SER A 153 -5.95 9.92 -5.41
C SER A 153 -6.38 10.24 -6.84
N ALA A 154 -5.72 11.23 -7.45
CA ALA A 154 -5.87 11.51 -8.87
C ALA A 154 -5.37 10.34 -9.73
N PHE A 155 -4.33 9.63 -9.27
CA PHE A 155 -3.76 8.47 -9.93
C PHE A 155 -4.74 7.31 -9.98
N LEU A 156 -5.38 6.94 -8.87
CA LEU A 156 -6.41 5.90 -8.89
C LEU A 156 -7.60 6.32 -9.75
N CYS A 157 -8.08 7.56 -9.60
CA CYS A 157 -9.22 8.06 -10.37
C CYS A 157 -8.98 7.90 -11.87
N THR A 158 -7.82 8.37 -12.33
CA THR A 158 -7.44 8.29 -13.74
C THR A 158 -7.24 6.85 -14.20
N SER A 159 -6.65 5.99 -13.34
CA SER A 159 -6.38 4.58 -13.67
C SER A 159 -7.66 3.77 -13.88
N LEU A 160 -8.67 3.96 -13.03
CA LEU A 160 -9.98 3.29 -13.18
C LEU A 160 -10.67 3.70 -14.49
N MET A 161 -10.67 5.01 -14.77
CA MET A 161 -11.25 5.53 -16.02
C MET A 161 -10.48 5.08 -17.26
N ALA A 162 -9.14 5.06 -17.20
CA ALA A 162 -8.30 4.59 -18.31
C ALA A 162 -8.56 3.11 -18.61
N ALA A 163 -8.66 2.27 -17.57
CA ALA A 163 -8.98 0.86 -17.71
C ALA A 163 -10.36 0.63 -18.35
N ALA A 164 -11.38 1.36 -17.90
CA ALA A 164 -12.72 1.28 -18.49
C ALA A 164 -12.74 1.75 -19.96
N ALA A 165 -12.06 2.86 -20.27
CA ALA A 165 -12.03 3.45 -21.59
C ALA A 165 -11.41 2.53 -22.67
N LEU A 166 -10.58 1.56 -22.29
CA LEU A 166 -10.02 0.56 -23.21
C LEU A 166 -11.09 -0.32 -23.88
N PHE A 167 -12.24 -0.48 -23.23
CA PHE A 167 -13.31 -1.37 -23.67
C PHE A 167 -14.51 -0.63 -24.26
N MET A 168 -14.49 0.70 -24.27
CA MET A 168 -15.54 1.52 -24.85
C MET A 168 -15.24 1.79 -26.34
N PRO A 169 -16.12 1.37 -27.28
CA PRO A 169 -15.86 1.48 -28.72
C PRO A 169 -15.54 2.89 -29.20
N ASP A 170 -16.21 3.90 -28.65
CA ASP A 170 -16.10 5.30 -29.09
C ASP A 170 -15.13 6.14 -28.23
N ALA A 171 -14.44 5.51 -27.27
CA ALA A 171 -13.59 6.21 -26.31
C ALA A 171 -12.09 6.17 -26.64
N ALA A 172 -11.68 5.83 -27.88
CA ALA A 172 -10.27 5.64 -28.22
C ALA A 172 -9.39 6.89 -27.94
N ALA A 173 -9.89 8.09 -28.24
CA ALA A 173 -9.20 9.34 -27.94
C ALA A 173 -9.10 9.60 -26.43
N LEU A 174 -10.17 9.32 -25.70
CA LEU A 174 -10.26 9.47 -24.25
C LEU A 174 -9.32 8.48 -23.55
N SER A 175 -9.35 7.20 -23.95
CA SER A 175 -8.43 6.15 -23.49
C SER A 175 -6.98 6.58 -23.67
N LYS A 176 -6.58 7.02 -24.87
CA LYS A 176 -5.21 7.49 -25.11
C LYS A 176 -4.80 8.66 -24.21
N ARG A 177 -5.69 9.65 -24.03
CA ARG A 177 -5.43 10.82 -23.19
C ARG A 177 -5.28 10.43 -21.71
N LEU A 178 -6.19 9.60 -21.19
CA LEU A 178 -6.13 9.12 -19.81
C LEU A 178 -4.91 8.24 -19.57
N SER A 179 -4.58 7.29 -20.46
CA SER A 179 -3.39 6.45 -20.32
C SER A 179 -2.08 7.27 -20.32
N ASN A 180 -2.01 8.35 -21.09
CA ASN A 180 -0.87 9.27 -21.01
C ASN A 180 -0.80 9.96 -19.65
N HIS A 181 -1.94 10.42 -19.13
CA HIS A 181 -2.02 11.07 -17.82
C HIS A 181 -1.66 10.11 -16.68
N VAL A 182 -2.12 8.85 -16.74
CA VAL A 182 -1.71 7.78 -15.81
C VAL A 182 -0.20 7.67 -15.71
N LYS A 183 0.53 7.68 -16.84
CA LYS A 183 2.00 7.62 -16.84
C LYS A 183 2.63 8.84 -16.17
N THR A 184 2.09 10.03 -16.42
CA THR A 184 2.54 11.26 -15.76
C THR A 184 2.30 11.21 -14.25
N LEU A 185 1.15 10.73 -13.82
CA LEU A 185 0.80 10.58 -12.40
C LEU A 185 1.67 9.52 -11.72
N ALA A 186 1.89 8.36 -12.34
CA ALA A 186 2.78 7.32 -11.82
C ALA A 186 4.19 7.88 -11.57
N HIS A 187 4.77 8.58 -12.55
CA HIS A 187 6.07 9.23 -12.40
C HIS A 187 6.07 10.28 -11.27
N ARG A 188 5.01 11.09 -11.18
CA ARG A 188 4.87 12.10 -10.11
C ARG A 188 4.80 11.47 -8.72
N VAL A 189 4.00 10.41 -8.55
CA VAL A 189 3.88 9.64 -7.31
C VAL A 189 5.24 9.10 -6.89
N MET A 190 6.02 8.55 -7.83
CA MET A 190 7.37 8.04 -7.56
C MET A 190 8.32 9.14 -7.10
N VAL A 191 8.36 10.28 -7.80
CA VAL A 191 9.27 11.39 -7.50
C VAL A 191 8.89 12.09 -6.19
N GLN A 192 7.60 12.31 -5.95
CA GLN A 192 7.09 13.00 -4.76
C GLN A 192 6.90 12.07 -3.55
N ARG A 193 7.08 10.76 -3.73
CA ARG A 193 6.92 9.72 -2.71
C ARG A 193 5.54 9.77 -2.04
N HIS A 194 4.50 9.96 -2.85
CA HIS A 194 3.12 9.82 -2.37
C HIS A 194 2.83 8.37 -2.01
N ARG A 195 2.02 8.18 -0.97
CA ARG A 195 1.69 6.88 -0.39
C ARG A 195 0.28 6.89 0.18
N SER A 196 -0.58 6.04 -0.37
CA SER A 196 -1.92 5.79 0.12
C SER A 196 -2.37 4.41 -0.34
N VAL A 197 -3.41 3.86 0.31
CA VAL A 197 -4.04 2.60 -0.16
C VAL A 197 -4.53 2.77 -1.60
N GLU A 198 -5.06 3.95 -1.94
CA GLU A 198 -5.52 4.26 -3.29
C GLU A 198 -4.38 4.24 -4.32
N ILE A 199 -3.19 4.72 -3.98
CA ILE A 199 -2.01 4.66 -4.86
C ILE A 199 -1.56 3.21 -5.08
N VAL A 200 -1.59 2.36 -4.05
CA VAL A 200 -1.30 0.92 -4.18
C VAL A 200 -2.26 0.29 -5.19
N LEU A 201 -3.56 0.54 -5.02
CA LEU A 201 -4.60 0.08 -5.94
C LEU A 201 -4.40 0.61 -7.36
N ALA A 202 -3.95 1.86 -7.52
CA ALA A 202 -3.69 2.45 -8.83
C ALA A 202 -2.55 1.74 -9.56
N PHE A 203 -1.43 1.47 -8.87
CA PHE A 203 -0.34 0.67 -9.44
C PHE A 203 -0.83 -0.71 -9.87
N MET A 204 -1.59 -1.38 -9.00
CA MET A 204 -2.15 -2.69 -9.29
C MET A 204 -3.03 -2.65 -10.53
N VAL A 205 -4.07 -1.80 -10.54
CA VAL A 205 -5.06 -1.71 -11.62
C VAL A 205 -4.43 -1.52 -12.99
N ASN A 206 -3.27 -0.85 -13.09
CA ASN A 206 -2.63 -0.60 -14.37
C ASN A 206 -1.91 -1.83 -14.96
N ILE A 207 -1.43 -2.77 -14.14
CA ILE A 207 -0.56 -3.89 -14.55
C ILE A 207 -1.11 -4.71 -15.73
N PRO A 208 -2.39 -5.15 -15.77
CA PRO A 208 -2.90 -5.97 -16.87
C PRO A 208 -2.97 -5.23 -18.22
N TRP A 209 -2.95 -3.89 -18.16
CA TRP A 209 -3.14 -3.03 -19.32
C TRP A 209 -1.82 -2.43 -19.81
N MET A 210 -0.70 -2.79 -19.18
CA MET A 210 0.62 -2.31 -19.57
C MET A 210 1.03 -2.92 -20.91
N PHE A 211 1.70 -2.12 -21.73
CA PHE A 211 2.27 -2.62 -22.97
C PHE A 211 3.61 -3.28 -22.65
N PRO A 212 3.90 -4.51 -23.13
CA PRO A 212 5.12 -5.27 -22.79
C PRO A 212 6.42 -4.68 -23.39
N GLY A 213 6.39 -3.41 -23.81
CA GLY A 213 7.50 -2.72 -24.45
C GLY A 213 8.00 -3.38 -25.73
N LYS A 214 9.23 -3.06 -26.13
CA LYS A 214 9.91 -3.68 -27.28
C LYS A 214 10.82 -4.83 -26.83
N GLN A 215 11.34 -4.74 -25.62
CA GLN A 215 12.22 -5.72 -24.99
C GLN A 215 11.63 -6.15 -23.65
N SER A 216 12.00 -7.34 -23.16
CA SER A 216 11.53 -7.84 -21.85
C SER A 216 11.90 -6.93 -20.68
N THR A 217 12.97 -6.15 -20.81
CA THR A 217 13.40 -5.16 -19.80
C THR A 217 12.59 -3.88 -19.80
N ASP A 218 11.76 -3.65 -20.83
CA ASP A 218 10.84 -2.51 -20.90
C ASP A 218 9.54 -2.78 -20.13
N ASP A 219 9.39 -3.97 -19.53
CA ASP A 219 8.23 -4.31 -18.73
C ASP A 219 8.23 -3.55 -17.40
N GLU A 220 7.38 -2.53 -17.33
CA GLU A 220 7.20 -1.70 -16.15
C GLU A 220 6.35 -2.38 -15.05
N ALA A 221 5.74 -3.55 -15.33
CA ALA A 221 4.90 -4.24 -14.35
C ALA A 221 5.69 -4.61 -13.07
N CYS A 222 6.93 -5.08 -13.22
CA CYS A 222 7.81 -5.39 -12.10
C CYS A 222 8.06 -4.16 -11.21
N VAL A 223 8.26 -2.99 -11.83
CA VAL A 223 8.45 -1.71 -11.11
C VAL A 223 7.18 -1.33 -10.36
N TYR A 224 6.01 -1.48 -11.00
CA TYR A 224 4.72 -1.15 -10.40
C TYR A 224 4.42 -2.06 -9.19
N ILE A 225 4.67 -3.36 -9.30
CA ILE A 225 4.53 -4.32 -8.18
C ILE A 225 5.47 -3.94 -7.05
N SER A 226 6.76 -3.70 -7.35
CA SER A 226 7.77 -3.35 -6.35
C SER A 226 7.40 -2.08 -5.57
N LEU A 227 6.91 -1.06 -6.26
CA LEU A 227 6.47 0.19 -5.64
C LEU A 227 5.20 0.02 -4.83
N ALA A 228 4.22 -0.72 -5.37
CA ALA A 228 2.98 -1.04 -4.65
C ALA A 228 3.29 -1.79 -3.34
N THR A 229 4.16 -2.80 -3.39
CA THR A 229 4.62 -3.55 -2.21
C THR A 229 5.33 -2.64 -1.20
N SER A 230 6.25 -1.79 -1.67
CA SER A 230 6.96 -0.86 -0.78
C SER A 230 5.99 0.09 -0.07
N ILE A 231 5.07 0.71 -0.81
CA ILE A 231 4.05 1.62 -0.24
C ILE A 231 3.12 0.86 0.72
N ALA A 232 2.72 -0.37 0.38
CA ALA A 232 1.88 -1.20 1.24
C ALA A 232 2.58 -1.56 2.56
N MET A 233 3.89 -1.84 2.53
CA MET A 233 4.70 -2.09 3.72
C MET A 233 4.86 -0.84 4.57
N ASP A 234 5.17 0.31 3.96
CA ASP A 234 5.25 1.60 4.64
C ASP A 234 3.96 1.92 5.39
N LEU A 235 2.82 1.70 4.74
CA LEU A 235 1.52 1.93 5.35
C LEU A 235 1.15 0.85 6.36
N SER A 236 1.90 -0.23 6.55
CA SER A 236 1.52 -1.37 7.42
C SER A 236 0.24 -2.08 6.98
N LEU A 237 0.08 -2.32 5.67
CA LEU A 237 -1.05 -3.11 5.13
C LEU A 237 -0.92 -4.60 5.41
N HIS A 238 0.31 -5.08 5.63
CA HIS A 238 0.62 -6.47 5.94
C HIS A 238 0.24 -6.90 7.37
N LYS A 239 -0.08 -5.93 8.24
CA LYS A 239 -0.45 -6.21 9.63
C LYS A 239 -1.90 -6.65 9.73
N ILE A 240 -2.17 -7.57 10.64
CA ILE A 240 -3.52 -8.05 10.94
C ILE A 240 -4.25 -6.98 11.75
N ILE A 241 -5.40 -6.53 11.24
CA ILE A 241 -6.20 -5.51 11.90
C ILE A 241 -7.00 -6.15 13.04
N VAL A 242 -6.85 -5.63 14.25
CA VAL A 242 -7.57 -6.11 15.44
C VAL A 242 -8.15 -4.94 16.24
N PRO A 243 -9.34 -5.08 16.84
CA PRO A 243 -9.85 -4.08 17.78
C PRO A 243 -8.94 -3.97 19.02
N PHE A 244 -8.76 -2.76 19.54
CA PHE A 244 -7.91 -2.48 20.72
C PHE A 244 -8.16 -3.44 21.90
N GLU A 245 -9.41 -3.72 22.23
CA GLU A 245 -9.79 -4.61 23.34
C GLU A 245 -9.23 -6.04 23.16
N THR A 246 -9.14 -6.50 21.91
CA THR A 246 -8.59 -7.83 21.59
C THR A 246 -7.06 -7.82 21.65
N LEU A 247 -6.43 -6.70 21.31
CA LEU A 247 -4.97 -6.51 21.38
C LEU A 247 -4.46 -6.55 22.83
N GLU A 248 -5.18 -5.92 23.76
CA GLU A 248 -4.85 -5.91 25.20
C GLU A 248 -5.04 -7.29 25.85
N GLN A 249 -6.00 -8.09 25.34
CA GLN A 249 -6.30 -9.41 25.89
C GLN A 249 -5.30 -10.51 25.50
N GLY A 250 -4.36 -10.23 24.57
CA GLY A 250 -3.04 -10.87 24.36
C GLY A 250 -2.87 -12.40 24.31
N SER A 251 -3.90 -13.19 24.61
CA SER A 251 -3.78 -14.59 25.03
C SER A 251 -4.73 -15.53 24.28
N ARG A 252 -5.60 -15.02 23.40
CA ARG A 252 -6.59 -15.84 22.68
C ARG A 252 -6.29 -16.06 21.20
N LEU A 253 -5.42 -15.24 20.61
CA LEU A 253 -4.96 -15.37 19.23
C LEU A 253 -3.46 -15.66 19.29
N SER A 254 -2.99 -16.71 18.61
CA SER A 254 -1.56 -17.06 18.49
C SER A 254 -0.83 -16.07 17.57
N LEU A 255 -1.04 -14.77 17.77
CA LEU A 255 -0.47 -13.69 16.97
C LEU A 255 0.55 -12.95 17.82
N THR A 256 1.71 -12.63 17.24
CA THR A 256 2.65 -11.76 17.92
C THR A 256 2.11 -10.34 17.91
N ARG A 257 2.34 -9.58 18.99
CA ARG A 257 1.89 -8.17 19.08
C ARG A 257 2.47 -7.31 17.95
N GLY A 258 3.63 -7.68 17.39
CA GLY A 258 4.28 -6.98 16.28
C GLY A 258 3.53 -7.09 14.96
N ASP A 259 2.79 -8.18 14.76
CA ASP A 259 2.05 -8.47 13.53
C ASP A 259 0.65 -7.85 13.51
N CYS A 260 0.22 -7.27 14.64
CA CYS A 260 -1.12 -6.71 14.81
C CYS A 260 -1.11 -5.18 14.66
N LEU A 261 -2.21 -4.64 14.15
CA LEU A 261 -2.46 -3.20 14.06
C LEU A 261 -3.85 -2.88 14.61
N ASP A 262 -3.92 -1.91 15.52
CA ASP A 262 -5.21 -1.47 16.04
C ASP A 262 -6.07 -0.81 14.94
N THR A 263 -7.37 -1.08 14.95
CA THR A 263 -8.35 -0.50 14.01
C THR A 263 -8.31 1.03 13.91
N ARG A 264 -8.17 1.75 15.04
CA ARG A 264 -8.10 3.22 15.02
C ARG A 264 -6.75 3.69 14.51
N ALA A 265 -5.67 3.01 14.87
CA ALA A 265 -4.35 3.27 14.33
C ALA A 265 -4.30 3.07 12.80
N ALA A 266 -4.93 2.01 12.28
CA ALA A 266 -5.03 1.75 10.85
C ALA A 266 -5.73 2.89 10.09
N LEU A 267 -6.89 3.34 10.58
CA LEU A 267 -7.59 4.49 10.00
C LEU A 267 -6.77 5.80 10.12
N ALA A 268 -6.08 5.99 11.24
CA ALA A 268 -5.22 7.17 11.43
C ALA A 268 -4.06 7.21 10.45
N ILE A 269 -3.41 6.06 10.16
CA ILE A 269 -2.36 5.95 9.13
C ILE A 269 -2.89 6.39 7.76
N ASP A 270 -4.13 6.01 7.43
CA ASP A 270 -4.78 6.35 6.15
C ASP A 270 -5.31 7.79 6.06
N GLY A 271 -5.13 8.59 7.12
CA GLY A 271 -5.63 9.96 7.24
C GLY A 271 -7.13 10.05 7.52
N LEU A 272 -7.72 8.98 8.05
CA LEU A 272 -9.15 8.80 8.32
C LEU A 272 -9.45 8.61 9.81
N GLY A 273 -8.58 9.14 10.69
CA GLY A 273 -8.68 8.94 12.15
C GLY A 273 -9.92 9.56 12.80
N ASN A 274 -10.69 10.38 12.09
CA ASN A 274 -11.98 10.92 12.51
C ASN A 274 -13.15 9.95 12.30
N ILE A 275 -12.95 8.87 11.54
CA ILE A 275 -13.98 7.86 11.28
C ILE A 275 -13.98 6.85 12.43
N ASP A 276 -15.16 6.55 12.96
CA ASP A 276 -15.31 5.51 13.97
C ASP A 276 -15.11 4.11 13.34
N PRO A 277 -14.16 3.29 13.83
CA PRO A 277 -13.96 1.93 13.34
C PRO A 277 -15.21 1.04 13.41
N SER A 278 -16.08 1.27 14.40
CA SER A 278 -17.28 0.45 14.60
C SER A 278 -18.43 0.81 13.63
N SER A 279 -18.34 1.97 12.97
CA SER A 279 -19.28 2.38 11.95
C SER A 279 -19.19 1.50 10.69
N GLU A 280 -20.28 1.46 9.91
CA GLU A 280 -20.30 0.73 8.63
C GLU A 280 -19.18 1.21 7.70
N THR A 281 -19.03 2.53 7.55
CA THR A 281 -17.97 3.14 6.74
C THR A 281 -16.58 2.76 7.23
N GLY A 282 -16.33 2.82 8.55
CA GLY A 282 -15.05 2.41 9.14
C GLY A 282 -14.74 0.95 8.85
N SER A 283 -15.70 0.06 9.03
CA SER A 283 -15.57 -1.37 8.73
C SER A 283 -15.29 -1.63 7.25
N LEU A 284 -15.96 -0.90 6.35
CA LEU A 284 -15.74 -1.00 4.90
C LEU A 284 -14.32 -0.57 4.50
N LEU A 285 -13.83 0.52 5.07
CA LEU A 285 -12.47 1.02 4.81
C LEU A 285 -11.40 0.07 5.32
N LEU A 286 -11.55 -0.45 6.54
CA LEU A 286 -10.63 -1.45 7.11
C LEU A 286 -10.60 -2.73 6.26
N ARG A 287 -11.76 -3.23 5.82
CA ARG A 287 -11.81 -4.35 4.88
C ARG A 287 -11.23 -4.00 3.50
N GLY A 288 -11.37 -2.76 3.05
CA GLY A 288 -10.71 -2.27 1.83
C GLY A 288 -9.20 -2.36 1.93
N ARG A 289 -8.66 -1.98 3.07
CA ARG A 289 -7.24 -2.06 3.40
C ARG A 289 -6.72 -3.50 3.39
N GLU A 290 -7.43 -4.42 4.05
CA GLU A 290 -7.08 -5.86 4.04
C GLU A 290 -7.15 -6.45 2.63
N ARG A 291 -8.22 -6.14 1.87
CA ARG A 291 -8.38 -6.61 0.49
C ARG A 291 -7.29 -6.08 -0.42
N CYS A 292 -6.86 -4.83 -0.26
CA CYS A 292 -5.76 -4.26 -1.02
C CYS A 292 -4.48 -5.09 -0.83
N TRP A 293 -4.15 -5.44 0.43
CA TRP A 293 -2.98 -6.27 0.72
C TRP A 293 -3.09 -7.67 0.13
N ILE A 294 -4.24 -8.34 0.32
CA ILE A 294 -4.47 -9.69 -0.20
C ILE A 294 -4.37 -9.70 -1.73
N SER A 295 -5.00 -8.74 -2.40
CA SER A 295 -4.95 -8.61 -3.86
C SER A 295 -3.53 -8.37 -4.36
N LEU A 296 -2.74 -7.54 -3.67
CA LEU A 296 -1.34 -7.29 -4.02
C LEU A 296 -0.48 -8.55 -3.82
N PHE A 297 -0.65 -9.23 -2.69
CA PHE A 297 0.07 -10.46 -2.36
C PHE A 297 -0.16 -11.57 -3.39
N VAL A 298 -1.40 -11.70 -3.88
CA VAL A 298 -1.77 -12.64 -4.95
C VAL A 298 -1.16 -12.21 -6.29
N LEU A 299 -1.24 -10.92 -6.63
CA LEU A 299 -0.70 -10.38 -7.88
C LEU A 299 0.83 -10.54 -7.97
N GLU A 300 1.55 -10.39 -6.86
CA GLU A 300 3.00 -10.57 -6.81
C GLU A 300 3.44 -12.03 -7.11
N ARG A 301 2.56 -13.01 -6.85
CA ARG A 301 2.88 -14.45 -6.93
C ARG A 301 2.29 -15.17 -8.13
N GLY A 302 1.32 -14.56 -8.82
CA GLY A 302 0.65 -15.12 -9.99
C GLY A 302 1.35 -14.75 -11.27
#